data_AF-A0A3E0Q7D0-F1
#
_entry.id   AF-A0A3E0Q7D0-F1
#
_cell.length_a   1.000
_cell.length_b   1.000
_cell.length_c   1.000
_cell.angle_alpha   90.00
_cell.angle_beta   90.00
_cell.angle_gamma   90.00
#
_symmetry.space_group_name_H-M   'P 1'
#
loop_
_entity.id
_entity.type
_entity.pdbx_description
1 polymer ?
#
loop_
_entity_poly.entity_id
_entity_poly.type
_entity_poly.pdbx_seq_one_letter_code
_entity_poly.pdbx_strand_id
1 'polypeptide(L)'
;MSHRHRSRRHAASSGTPRRADRKTLQLCGQVADTLNYVLSGELDDDVLRNFYVDSVQPAPDASRLLVAVAPLDPSDETPPDVVIRQLEFNTPRIRSAVASAISRRKTPELSFWFVRPEMPQRTDVDED
;
A
#
# COMPACT_ATOMS: atom_id res chain seq x y z
N MET A 1 31.44 25.74 -31.12
CA MET A 1 30.43 26.43 -30.29
C MET A 1 29.06 25.85 -30.64
N SER A 2 28.83 24.56 -30.41
CA SER A 2 28.27 23.94 -29.19
C SER A 2 26.76 24.22 -28.99
N HIS A 3 25.99 23.37 -29.65
CA HIS A 3 24.70 22.76 -29.30
C HIS A 3 23.65 23.57 -28.50
N ARG A 4 22.61 24.03 -29.21
CA ARG A 4 21.32 24.42 -28.62
C ARG A 4 20.58 23.18 -28.12
N HIS A 5 20.32 23.18 -26.81
CA HIS A 5 19.32 22.40 -26.11
C HIS A 5 17.91 22.65 -26.69
N ARG A 6 17.22 21.59 -27.15
CA ARG A 6 15.80 21.35 -26.85
C ARG A 6 15.36 20.02 -27.44
N SER A 7 15.26 19.00 -26.59
CA SER A 7 14.40 17.84 -26.86
C SER A 7 14.26 17.05 -25.58
N ARG A 8 13.08 17.15 -24.96
CA ARG A 8 12.43 16.05 -24.25
C ARG A 8 10.94 16.37 -24.19
N ARG A 9 10.25 15.85 -25.20
CA ARG A 9 8.81 15.62 -25.16
C ARG A 9 8.58 14.49 -24.16
N HIS A 10 8.07 14.80 -22.98
CA HIS A 10 7.29 13.83 -22.21
C HIS A 10 5.90 14.42 -22.07
N ALA A 11 5.07 14.12 -23.06
CA ALA A 11 3.63 14.18 -22.91
C ALA A 11 3.25 13.04 -21.95
N ALA A 12 3.24 13.34 -20.65
CA ALA A 12 2.50 12.51 -19.71
C ALA A 12 1.03 12.68 -20.08
N SER A 13 0.45 11.64 -20.67
CA SER A 13 -0.95 11.57 -21.05
C SER A 13 -1.82 11.75 -19.82
N SER A 14 -2.39 12.95 -19.68
CA SER A 14 -3.42 13.29 -18.71
C SER A 14 -4.72 12.54 -19.05
N GLY A 15 -4.77 11.26 -18.73
CA GLY A 15 -5.98 10.45 -18.80
C GLY A 15 -6.93 10.89 -17.71
N THR A 16 -8.01 11.58 -18.07
CA THR A 16 -9.12 11.89 -17.16
C THR A 16 -9.58 10.61 -16.44
N PRO A 17 -9.57 10.52 -15.10
CA PRO A 17 -9.94 9.30 -14.40
C PRO A 17 -11.41 9.00 -14.67
N ARG A 18 -11.67 7.85 -15.33
CA ARG A 18 -13.02 7.41 -15.68
C ARG A 18 -13.72 7.03 -14.37
N ARG A 19 -15.04 7.17 -14.27
CA ARG A 19 -15.83 6.82 -13.06
C ARG A 19 -15.54 5.43 -12.45
N ALA A 20 -14.98 4.51 -13.23
CA ALA A 20 -14.45 3.23 -12.76
C ALA A 20 -13.32 3.42 -11.73
N ASP A 21 -12.41 4.37 -11.94
CA ASP A 21 -11.30 4.67 -11.03
C ASP A 21 -11.78 5.11 -9.66
N ARG A 22 -12.85 5.92 -9.56
CA ARG A 22 -13.37 6.35 -8.24
C ARG A 22 -13.93 5.18 -7.42
N LYS A 23 -14.65 4.25 -8.05
CA LYS A 23 -15.18 3.06 -7.35
C LYS A 23 -14.05 2.11 -6.96
N THR A 24 -13.03 2.00 -7.80
CA THR A 24 -11.82 1.23 -7.51
C THR A 24 -11.03 1.85 -6.35
N LEU A 25 -10.90 3.18 -6.30
CA LEU A 25 -10.27 3.90 -5.19
C LEU A 25 -11.06 3.76 -3.88
N GLN A 26 -12.40 3.83 -3.93
CA GLN A 26 -13.26 3.57 -2.77
C GLN A 26 -13.09 2.13 -2.25
N LEU A 27 -13.00 1.16 -3.16
CA LEU A 27 -12.72 -0.23 -2.79
C LEU A 27 -11.33 -0.36 -2.15
N CYS A 28 -10.31 0.32 -2.68
CA CYS A 28 -8.96 0.28 -2.10
C CYS A 28 -8.92 0.90 -0.71
N GLY A 29 -9.63 2.02 -0.49
CA GLY A 29 -9.80 2.62 0.83
C GLY A 29 -10.47 1.66 1.82
N GLN A 30 -11.61 1.07 1.43
CA GLN A 30 -12.31 0.10 2.26
C GLN A 30 -11.45 -1.12 2.60
N VAL A 31 -10.66 -1.61 1.64
CA VAL A 31 -9.71 -2.70 1.87
C VAL A 31 -8.60 -2.25 2.82
N ALA A 32 -8.02 -1.07 2.63
CA ALA A 32 -6.99 -0.53 3.53
C ALA A 32 -7.48 -0.43 4.98
N ASP A 33 -8.70 0.10 5.19
CA ASP A 33 -9.31 0.20 6.52
C ASP A 33 -9.51 -1.19 7.16
N THR A 34 -10.01 -2.15 6.37
CA THR A 34 -10.21 -3.53 6.82
C THR A 34 -8.87 -4.18 7.20
N LEU A 35 -7.84 -4.00 6.38
CA LEU A 35 -6.52 -4.58 6.64
C LEU A 35 -5.89 -3.97 7.90
N ASN A 36 -5.99 -2.65 8.09
CA ASN A 36 -5.52 -1.98 9.30
C ASN A 36 -6.26 -2.48 10.55
N TYR A 37 -7.58 -2.66 10.48
CA TYR A 37 -8.37 -3.23 11.59
C TYR A 37 -7.93 -4.66 11.93
N VAL A 38 -7.70 -5.49 10.91
CA VAL A 38 -7.27 -6.88 11.10
C VAL A 38 -5.87 -6.97 11.73
N LEU A 39 -4.92 -6.16 11.23
CA LEU A 39 -3.55 -6.12 11.75
C LEU A 39 -3.46 -5.59 13.19
N SER A 40 -4.33 -4.65 13.56
CA SER A 40 -4.29 -4.00 14.88
C SER A 40 -4.83 -4.86 16.03
N GLY A 41 -5.42 -6.03 15.76
CA GLY A 41 -5.82 -6.92 16.87
C GLY A 41 -6.63 -8.16 16.52
N GLU A 42 -7.18 -8.28 15.31
CA GLU A 42 -7.92 -9.48 14.90
C GLU A 42 -6.98 -10.66 14.60
N LEU A 43 -5.76 -10.35 14.16
CA LEU A 43 -4.68 -11.33 14.12
C LEU A 43 -4.06 -11.43 15.51
N ASP A 44 -4.07 -12.63 16.08
CA ASP A 44 -3.42 -12.96 17.34
C ASP A 44 -1.90 -13.06 17.14
N ASP A 45 -1.31 -11.94 16.73
CA ASP A 45 0.04 -11.85 16.20
C ASP A 45 0.74 -10.58 16.69
N ASP A 46 1.62 -10.74 17.66
CA ASP A 46 2.31 -9.61 18.30
C ASP A 46 3.28 -8.88 17.37
N VAL A 47 3.79 -9.55 16.33
CA VAL A 47 4.64 -8.90 15.33
C VAL A 47 3.77 -7.99 14.47
N LEU A 48 2.71 -8.53 13.86
CA LEU A 48 1.86 -7.78 12.93
C LEU A 48 1.15 -6.57 13.57
N ARG A 49 0.90 -6.62 14.89
CA ARG A 49 0.35 -5.48 15.66
C ARG A 49 1.22 -4.23 15.65
N ASN A 50 2.52 -4.38 15.41
CA ASN A 50 3.46 -3.26 15.31
C ASN A 50 3.53 -2.66 13.88
N PHE A 51 2.74 -3.17 12.93
CA PHE A 51 2.74 -2.72 11.55
C PHE A 51 1.36 -2.22 11.14
N TYR A 52 1.33 -1.32 10.16
CA TYR A 52 0.12 -0.80 9.55
C TYR A 52 0.21 -0.87 8.02
N VAL A 53 -0.95 -0.84 7.36
CA VAL A 53 -1.02 -0.70 5.91
C VAL A 53 -0.89 0.77 5.55
N ASP A 54 0.23 1.11 4.92
CA ASP A 54 0.53 2.45 4.41
C ASP A 54 -0.31 2.78 3.18
N SER A 55 -0.35 1.86 2.21
CA SER A 55 -1.10 2.07 0.98
C SER A 55 -1.59 0.77 0.36
N VAL A 56 -2.76 0.84 -0.29
CA VAL A 56 -3.32 -0.26 -1.08
C VAL A 56 -3.54 0.24 -2.49
N GLN A 57 -2.86 -0.39 -3.45
CA GLN A 57 -2.98 -0.05 -4.87
C GLN A 57 -3.59 -1.21 -5.65
N PRO A 58 -4.57 -0.93 -6.52
CA PRO A 58 -5.14 -1.94 -7.40
C PRO A 58 -4.17 -2.22 -8.55
N ALA A 59 -3.96 -3.50 -8.86
CA ALA A 59 -3.35 -3.87 -10.13
C ALA A 59 -4.25 -3.40 -11.30
N PRO A 60 -3.70 -3.09 -12.49
CA PRO A 60 -4.47 -2.60 -13.63
C PRO A 60 -5.62 -3.55 -14.05
N ASP A 61 -5.51 -4.84 -13.77
CA ASP A 61 -6.55 -5.84 -14.05
C ASP A 61 -7.59 -6.01 -12.91
N ALA A 62 -7.48 -5.25 -11.82
CA ALA A 62 -8.31 -5.31 -10.60
C ALA A 62 -8.47 -6.74 -10.00
N SER A 63 -7.58 -7.66 -10.36
CA SER A 63 -7.52 -9.05 -9.91
C SER A 63 -6.65 -9.21 -8.68
N ARG A 64 -5.70 -8.28 -8.49
CA ARG A 64 -4.73 -8.25 -7.40
C ARG A 64 -4.71 -6.87 -6.74
N LEU A 65 -4.42 -6.84 -5.45
CA LEU A 65 -4.16 -5.64 -4.68
C LEU A 65 -2.73 -5.71 -4.13
N LEU A 66 -1.98 -4.65 -4.36
CA LEU A 66 -0.65 -4.43 -3.81
C LEU A 66 -0.83 -3.71 -2.47
N VAL A 67 -0.35 -4.32 -1.39
CA VAL A 67 -0.48 -3.80 -0.03
C VAL A 67 0.91 -3.44 0.49
N ALA A 68 1.15 -2.14 0.68
CA ALA A 68 2.35 -1.62 1.29
C ALA A 68 2.19 -1.65 2.81
N VAL A 69 3.14 -2.28 3.50
CA VAL A 69 3.12 -2.41 4.96
C VAL A 69 4.33 -1.68 5.53
N ALA A 70 4.08 -0.85 6.53
CA ALA A 70 5.08 -0.04 7.23
C ALA A 70 5.05 -0.33 8.73
N PRO A 71 6.19 -0.22 9.43
CA PRO A 71 6.20 -0.28 10.88
C PRO A 71 5.56 0.98 11.49
N LEU A 72 4.81 0.82 12.57
CA LEU A 72 4.25 1.93 13.36
C LEU A 72 5.36 2.78 13.98
N ASP A 73 6.42 2.13 14.47
CA ASP A 73 7.64 2.80 14.94
C ASP A 73 8.71 2.74 13.84
N PRO A 74 9.20 3.88 13.30
CA PRO A 74 10.28 3.87 12.32
C PRO A 74 11.59 3.26 12.85
N SER A 75 11.74 3.16 14.18
CA SER A 75 12.86 2.51 14.86
C SER A 75 12.71 1.00 14.96
N ASP A 76 11.60 0.42 14.50
CA ASP A 76 11.39 -1.03 14.48
C ASP A 76 12.44 -1.70 13.57
N GLU A 77 13.24 -2.58 14.19
CA GLU A 77 14.31 -3.34 13.53
C GLU A 77 13.85 -4.70 13.01
N THR A 78 12.56 -5.02 13.10
CA THR A 78 12.02 -6.29 12.64
C THR A 78 12.41 -6.54 11.18
N PRO A 79 12.96 -7.73 10.86
CA PRO A 79 13.37 -8.05 9.51
C PRO A 79 12.17 -8.05 8.55
N PRO A 80 12.26 -7.41 7.37
CA PRO A 80 11.18 -7.39 6.39
C PRO A 80 10.69 -8.80 6.00
N ASP A 81 11.60 -9.77 5.92
CA ASP A 81 11.28 -11.16 5.61
C ASP A 81 10.40 -11.82 6.68
N VAL A 82 10.60 -11.50 7.96
CA VAL A 82 9.75 -11.98 9.06
C VAL A 82 8.34 -11.39 8.92
N VAL A 83 8.24 -10.08 8.66
CA VAL A 83 6.95 -9.39 8.46
C VAL A 83 6.20 -10.00 7.28
N ILE A 84 6.86 -10.14 6.12
CA ILE A 84 6.26 -10.71 4.92
C ILE A 84 5.83 -12.17 5.16
N ARG A 85 6.67 -12.99 5.80
CA ARG A 85 6.32 -14.38 6.13
C ARG A 85 5.10 -14.46 7.03
N GLN A 86 4.97 -13.55 7.99
CA GLN A 86 3.86 -13.53 8.92
C GLN A 86 2.56 -13.05 8.25
N LEU A 87 2.65 -12.09 7.34
CA LEU A 87 1.54 -11.69 6.47
C LEU A 87 1.11 -12.83 5.53
N GLU A 88 2.05 -13.56 4.94
CA GLU A 88 1.78 -14.72 4.10
C GLU A 88 1.11 -15.84 4.90
N PHE A 89 1.59 -16.12 6.11
CA PHE A 89 0.99 -17.11 7.01
C PHE A 89 -0.46 -16.75 7.38
N ASN A 90 -0.72 -15.48 7.66
CA ASN A 90 -2.05 -14.98 8.01
C ASN A 90 -2.92 -14.63 6.79
N THR A 91 -2.40 -14.77 5.56
CA THR A 91 -3.09 -14.40 4.33
C THR A 91 -4.48 -15.02 4.20
N PRO A 92 -4.73 -16.31 4.53
CA PRO A 92 -6.08 -16.88 4.46
C PRO A 92 -7.11 -16.13 5.34
N ARG A 93 -6.69 -15.73 6.56
CA ARG A 93 -7.55 -14.97 7.49
C ARG A 93 -7.78 -13.55 6.98
N ILE A 94 -6.70 -12.86 6.59
CA ILE A 94 -6.75 -11.52 6.01
C ILE A 94 -7.68 -11.49 4.79
N ARG A 95 -7.54 -12.47 3.89
CA ARG A 95 -8.41 -12.61 2.71
C ARG A 95 -9.86 -12.84 3.09
N SER A 96 -10.14 -13.61 4.13
CA SER A 96 -11.50 -13.85 4.61
C SER A 96 -12.13 -12.55 5.12
N ALA A 97 -11.41 -11.77 5.92
CA ALA A 97 -11.87 -10.48 6.41
C ALA A 97 -12.14 -9.49 5.25
N VAL A 98 -11.20 -9.39 4.31
CA VAL A 98 -11.38 -8.58 3.09
C VAL A 98 -12.58 -9.06 2.26
N ALA A 99 -12.77 -10.37 2.10
CA ALA A 99 -13.90 -10.93 1.36
C ALA A 99 -15.25 -10.57 2.01
N SER A 100 -15.31 -10.58 3.34
CA SER A 100 -16.50 -10.17 4.10
C SER A 100 -16.76 -8.67 4.03
N ALA A 101 -15.69 -7.85 3.96
CA ALA A 101 -15.82 -6.41 3.88
C ALA A 101 -16.29 -5.94 2.49
N ILE A 102 -15.85 -6.59 1.41
CA ILE A 102 -16.14 -6.14 0.03
C ILE A 102 -17.36 -6.84 -0.57
N SER A 103 -18.21 -6.11 -1.29
CA SER A 103 -19.38 -6.67 -1.98
C SER A 103 -19.03 -7.26 -3.36
N ARG A 104 -17.94 -8.03 -3.49
CA ARG A 104 -17.45 -8.56 -4.78
C ARG A 104 -17.52 -10.08 -4.83
N ARG A 105 -17.95 -10.62 -5.98
CA ARG A 105 -18.07 -12.06 -6.23
C ARG A 105 -16.74 -12.84 -6.14
N LYS A 106 -15.59 -12.16 -6.31
CA LYS A 106 -14.25 -12.76 -6.23
C LYS A 106 -13.35 -11.92 -5.32
N THR A 107 -12.81 -12.56 -4.29
CA THR A 107 -11.80 -11.97 -3.40
C THR A 107 -10.50 -11.76 -4.18
N PRO A 108 -9.98 -10.52 -4.27
CA PRO A 108 -8.75 -10.22 -5.00
C PRO A 108 -7.55 -10.92 -4.36
N GLU A 109 -6.53 -11.24 -5.15
CA GLU A 109 -5.22 -11.68 -4.63
C GLU A 109 -4.55 -10.52 -3.88
N LEU A 110 -3.91 -10.81 -2.75
CA LEU A 110 -3.18 -9.82 -1.95
C LEU A 110 -1.69 -10.10 -2.12
N SER A 111 -0.93 -9.08 -2.50
CA SER A 111 0.53 -9.14 -2.56
C SER A 111 1.09 -8.08 -1.62
N PHE A 112 1.91 -8.52 -0.67
CA PHE A 112 2.47 -7.67 0.36
C PHE A 112 3.89 -7.25 -0.01
N TRP A 113 4.22 -6.01 0.31
CA TRP A 113 5.58 -5.50 0.22
C TRP A 113 5.84 -4.59 1.41
N PHE A 114 7.07 -4.62 1.90
CA PHE A 114 7.48 -3.85 3.06
C PHE A 114 8.09 -2.52 2.63
N VAL A 115 7.63 -1.44 3.26
CA VAL A 115 8.20 -0.10 3.12
C VAL A 115 8.69 0.38 4.48
N ARG A 116 9.91 0.93 4.51
CA ARG A 116 10.29 1.77 5.65
C ARG A 116 9.83 3.18 5.34
N PRO A 117 9.06 3.84 6.23
CA PRO A 117 8.77 5.25 6.08
C PRO A 117 10.12 5.97 6.10
N GLU A 118 10.52 6.51 4.95
CA GLU A 118 11.67 7.41 4.90
C GLU A 118 11.33 8.60 5.79
N MET A 119 12.14 8.84 6.83
CA MET A 119 11.97 10.05 7.63
C MET A 119 12.08 11.23 6.66
N PRO A 120 11.03 12.07 6.50
CA PRO A 120 11.15 13.25 5.68
C PRO A 120 12.24 14.10 6.35
N GLN A 121 13.38 14.20 5.67
CA GLN A 121 14.44 15.10 6.08
C GLN A 121 13.78 16.47 6.19
N ARG A 122 13.69 17.02 7.41
CA ARG A 122 13.35 18.42 7.59
C ARG A 122 14.41 19.19 6.82
N THR A 123 14.11 19.56 5.57
CA THR A 123 14.83 20.64 4.91
C THR A 123 14.43 21.89 5.67
N ASP A 124 15.24 22.20 6.69
CA ASP A 124 15.51 23.57 7.11
C ASP A 124 15.85 24.36 5.84
N VAL A 125 14.87 25.04 5.30
CA VAL A 125 15.04 26.07 4.26
C VAL A 125 14.18 27.27 4.65
N ASP A 126 14.58 27.93 5.73
CA ASP A 126 14.32 29.34 5.96
C ASP A 126 15.55 29.90 6.69
N GLU A 127 16.62 30.15 5.92
CA GLU A 127 17.67 31.10 6.32
C GLU A 127 17.64 32.26 5.32
N ASP A 128 17.56 33.46 5.91
CA ASP A 128 17.17 34.80 5.46
C ASP A 128 17.83 35.33 4.16
#